data_AF-A0A7X7DJ29-F1
#
_entry.id   AF-A0A7X7DJ29-F1
#
_cell.length_a   1.000
_cell.length_b   1.000
_cell.length_c   1.000
_cell.angle_alpha   90.00
_cell.angle_beta   90.00
_cell.angle_gamma   90.00
#
_symmetry.space_group_name_H-M   'P 1'
#
loop_
_entity.id
_entity.type
_entity.pdbx_description
1 polymer ?
#
loop_
_entity_poly.entity_id
_entity_poly.type
_entity_poly.pdbx_seq_one_letter_code
_entity_poly.pdbx_strand_id
1 'polypeptide(L)'
;MSMSATDAKKVYNYQKRFVYIDAPLYALIIIVFLVSWLPALLSVVAYNTMYPSAIRFGLYLDITLIILLVIIGFIRSEVQKTMFLISEDAIVFKAPGKLRQIFFSDITLCRHIQTPFTEHVHIVSPEKSITLPFSINGIYDLILTINEHLITIGRTSVLEEKTSGAMISAACLRKFAYQREKKAFMPLVASTLLLTAISIFIAYRIWELALIPIFMWSVICFIVPLNTFMFAEYLINKQVKKLECRINDQTHAKIAQNNYIFSGILFFTLYLCAGLVFRFII
;
A
#
# COMPACT_ATOMS: atom_id res chain seq x y z
N MET A 1 -33.27 21.97 -3.50
CA MET A 1 -33.09 21.80 -2.04
C MET A 1 -31.63 21.49 -1.78
N SER A 2 -30.88 22.42 -1.19
CA SER A 2 -29.48 22.21 -0.79
C SER A 2 -29.47 21.41 0.51
N MET A 3 -29.11 20.13 0.46
CA MET A 3 -28.81 19.35 1.66
C MET A 3 -27.68 20.04 2.42
N SER A 4 -27.98 20.51 3.62
CA SER A 4 -26.98 20.93 4.59
C SER A 4 -26.09 19.73 4.91
N ALA A 5 -24.78 19.95 5.01
CA ALA A 5 -23.79 18.90 5.30
C ALA A 5 -23.94 18.27 6.71
N THR A 6 -24.98 18.63 7.47
CA THR A 6 -25.25 18.19 8.84
C THR A 6 -26.08 16.90 8.98
N ASP A 7 -26.70 16.38 7.91
CA ASP A 7 -27.51 15.14 7.99
C ASP A 7 -26.74 13.85 7.61
N ALA A 8 -25.41 13.94 7.52
CA ALA A 8 -24.55 12.77 7.30
C ALA A 8 -24.30 12.06 8.64
N LYS A 9 -24.96 10.92 8.87
CA LYS A 9 -24.74 10.11 10.09
C LYS A 9 -23.31 9.55 10.18
N LYS A 10 -22.67 9.23 9.05
CA LYS A 10 -21.30 8.69 9.02
C LYS A 10 -20.51 9.23 7.82
N VAL A 11 -19.25 9.61 8.08
CA VAL A 11 -18.31 10.14 7.08
C VAL A 11 -17.13 9.17 6.93
N TYR A 12 -16.82 8.79 5.70
CA TYR A 12 -15.74 7.89 5.37
C TYR A 12 -14.80 8.54 4.36
N ASN A 13 -13.50 8.49 4.63
CA ASN A 13 -12.44 9.09 3.81
C ASN A 13 -11.51 8.00 3.29
N TYR A 14 -10.73 8.31 2.25
CA TYR A 14 -9.65 7.42 1.82
C TYR A 14 -8.64 7.14 2.95
N GLN A 15 -8.09 5.92 2.96
CA GLN A 15 -6.98 5.55 3.83
C GLN A 15 -5.79 6.46 3.52
N LYS A 16 -5.10 6.90 4.58
CA LYS A 16 -3.98 7.83 4.43
C LYS A 16 -2.79 7.20 3.73
N ARG A 17 -2.61 5.87 3.83
CA ARG A 17 -1.42 5.14 3.36
C ARG A 17 -1.77 3.73 2.91
N PHE A 18 -1.06 3.27 1.88
CA PHE A 18 -1.08 1.89 1.38
C PHE A 18 0.35 1.40 1.41
N VAL A 19 0.76 0.64 2.43
CA VAL A 19 2.17 0.25 2.57
C VAL A 19 2.62 -0.59 1.37
N TYR A 20 1.73 -1.42 0.84
CA TYR A 20 1.95 -2.23 -0.36
C TYR A 20 2.18 -1.45 -1.66
N ILE A 21 1.75 -0.18 -1.73
CA ILE A 21 1.95 0.68 -2.91
C ILE A 21 3.08 1.67 -2.63
N ASP A 22 3.02 2.34 -1.48
CA ASP A 22 3.98 3.35 -1.06
C ASP A 22 5.39 2.75 -0.98
N ALA A 23 5.55 1.58 -0.37
CA ALA A 23 6.88 1.06 -0.05
C ALA A 23 7.64 0.50 -1.28
N PRO A 24 7.02 -0.25 -2.23
CA PRO A 24 7.64 -0.57 -3.51
C PRO A 24 7.93 0.66 -4.37
N LEU A 25 7.05 1.67 -4.35
CA LEU A 25 7.28 2.93 -5.05
C LEU A 25 8.51 3.65 -4.50
N TYR A 26 8.65 3.78 -3.18
CA TYR A 26 9.84 4.38 -2.57
C TYR A 26 11.10 3.56 -2.84
N ALA A 27 11.02 2.23 -2.81
CA ALA A 27 12.14 1.38 -3.18
C ALA A 27 12.57 1.57 -4.64
N LEU A 28 11.62 1.63 -5.58
CA LEU A 28 11.90 1.92 -6.99
C LEU A 28 12.57 3.29 -7.15
N ILE A 29 12.04 4.31 -6.49
CA ILE A 29 12.56 5.67 -6.52
C ILE A 29 14.00 5.72 -6.00
N ILE A 30 14.27 5.04 -4.89
CA ILE A 30 15.62 4.94 -4.33
C ILE A 30 16.53 4.17 -5.29
N ILE A 31 16.09 3.04 -5.86
CA ILE A 31 16.89 2.31 -6.85
C ILE A 31 17.22 3.20 -8.06
N VAL A 32 16.26 3.93 -8.60
CA VAL A 32 16.47 4.84 -9.75
C VAL A 32 17.45 5.95 -9.38
N PHE A 33 17.26 6.58 -8.22
CA PHE A 33 18.17 7.59 -7.68
C PHE A 33 19.58 7.03 -7.45
N LEU A 34 19.72 5.74 -7.12
CA LEU A 34 21.01 5.12 -6.90
C LEU A 34 21.69 4.72 -8.23
N VAL A 35 20.93 4.15 -9.16
CA VAL A 35 21.42 3.74 -10.49
C VAL A 35 21.77 4.94 -11.37
N SER A 36 21.11 6.09 -11.19
CA SER A 36 21.39 7.31 -11.95
C SER A 36 22.84 7.79 -11.82
N TRP A 37 23.50 7.50 -10.70
CA TRP A 37 24.90 7.87 -10.43
C TRP A 37 25.93 6.81 -10.83
N LEU A 38 25.49 5.62 -11.23
CA LEU A 38 26.39 4.53 -11.64
C LEU A 38 27.34 4.94 -12.78
N PRO A 39 26.90 5.65 -13.84
CA PRO A 39 27.80 6.10 -14.91
C PRO A 39 28.89 7.07 -14.43
N ALA A 40 28.56 7.96 -13.48
CA ALA A 40 29.52 8.89 -12.90
C ALA A 40 30.56 8.15 -12.04
N LEU A 41 30.12 7.20 -11.20
CA LEU A 41 31.01 6.37 -10.40
C LEU A 41 31.93 5.50 -11.27
N LEU A 42 31.39 4.88 -12.32
CA LEU A 42 32.18 4.09 -13.27
C LEU A 42 33.22 4.94 -14.02
N SER A 43 32.90 6.19 -14.36
CA SER A 43 33.87 7.08 -15.01
C SER A 43 35.09 7.37 -14.14
N VAL A 44 34.87 7.58 -12.84
CA VAL A 44 35.96 7.80 -11.87
C VAL A 44 36.84 6.56 -11.75
N VAL A 45 36.23 5.37 -11.69
CA VAL A 45 37.01 4.12 -11.54
C VAL A 45 37.76 3.76 -12.81
N ALA A 46 37.13 3.87 -13.98
CA ALA A 46 37.72 3.43 -15.24
C ALA A 46 38.71 4.44 -15.84
N TYR A 47 38.47 5.74 -15.64
CA TYR A 47 39.22 6.80 -16.34
C TYR A 47 39.85 7.84 -15.39
N ASN A 48 39.75 7.64 -14.07
CA ASN A 48 40.23 8.55 -13.03
C ASN A 48 39.75 10.01 -13.22
N THR A 49 38.62 10.19 -13.89
CA THR A 49 38.04 11.49 -14.24
C THR A 49 36.52 11.41 -14.16
N MET A 50 35.87 12.49 -13.71
CA MET A 50 34.42 12.61 -13.80
C MET A 50 34.04 13.25 -15.13
N TYR A 51 33.33 12.51 -15.98
CA TYR A 51 32.78 13.11 -17.20
C TYR A 51 31.60 14.03 -16.87
N PRO A 52 31.62 15.30 -17.29
CA PRO A 52 30.50 16.22 -17.07
C PRO A 52 29.17 15.72 -17.62
N SER A 53 29.19 14.92 -18.70
CA SER A 53 28.01 14.28 -19.28
C SER A 53 27.36 13.25 -18.36
N ALA A 54 28.16 12.44 -17.65
CA ALA A 54 27.68 11.45 -16.68
C ALA A 54 27.06 12.11 -15.45
N ILE A 55 27.65 13.21 -14.96
CA ILE A 55 27.09 14.03 -13.88
C ILE A 55 25.76 14.65 -14.31
N ARG A 56 25.70 15.25 -15.51
CA ARG A 56 24.47 15.85 -16.04
C ARG A 56 23.34 14.82 -16.16
N PHE A 57 23.65 13.60 -16.61
CA PHE A 57 22.68 12.51 -16.70
C PHE A 57 22.09 12.14 -15.33
N GLY A 58 22.95 11.95 -14.31
CA GLY A 58 22.50 11.68 -12.93
C GLY A 58 21.60 12.80 -12.40
N LEU A 59 22.05 14.05 -12.54
CA LEU A 59 21.27 15.23 -12.11
C LEU A 59 19.91 15.35 -12.81
N TYR A 60 19.83 15.10 -14.12
CA TYR A 60 18.55 15.17 -14.83
C TYR A 60 17.56 14.10 -14.36
N LEU A 61 18.02 12.87 -14.10
CA LEU A 61 17.18 11.81 -13.55
C LEU A 61 16.70 12.15 -12.13
N ASP A 62 17.59 12.66 -11.28
CA ASP A 62 17.25 13.05 -9.91
C ASP A 62 16.22 14.19 -9.89
N ILE A 63 16.41 15.22 -10.72
CA ILE A 63 15.44 16.32 -10.87
C ILE A 63 14.09 15.81 -11.36
N THR A 64 14.08 14.94 -12.37
CA THR A 64 12.84 14.34 -12.91
C THR A 64 12.11 13.55 -11.82
N LEU A 65 12.84 12.80 -11.01
CA LEU A 65 12.33 12.00 -9.91
C LEU A 65 11.77 12.87 -8.77
N ILE A 66 12.43 14.00 -8.46
CA ILE A 66 11.91 15.00 -7.51
C ILE A 66 10.60 15.61 -8.03
N ILE A 67 10.52 16.00 -9.31
CA ILE A 67 9.29 16.53 -9.92
C ILE A 67 8.16 15.49 -9.84
N LEU A 68 8.46 14.23 -10.14
CA LEU A 68 7.49 13.15 -10.05
C LEU A 68 6.97 12.95 -8.61
N LEU A 69 7.87 12.98 -7.62
CA LEU A 69 7.51 12.91 -6.19
C LEU A 69 6.58 14.05 -5.78
N VAL A 70 6.85 15.26 -6.25
CA VAL A 70 6.00 16.43 -6.00
C VAL A 70 4.62 16.24 -6.62
N ILE A 71 4.53 15.80 -7.87
CA ILE A 71 3.25 15.52 -8.56
C ILE A 71 2.45 14.44 -7.80
N ILE A 72 3.10 13.36 -7.37
CA ILE A 72 2.47 12.30 -6.59
C ILE A 72 1.94 12.86 -5.25
N GLY A 73 2.71 13.73 -4.59
CA GLY A 73 2.29 14.43 -3.37
C GLY A 73 1.02 15.27 -3.59
N PHE A 74 0.96 16.04 -4.68
CA PHE A 74 -0.23 16.83 -5.05
C PHE A 74 -1.44 15.94 -5.34
N ILE A 75 -1.28 14.90 -6.16
CA ILE A 75 -2.36 13.94 -6.47
C ILE A 75 -2.89 13.31 -5.18
N ARG A 76 -1.99 12.89 -4.28
CA ARG A 76 -2.37 12.29 -2.99
C ARG A 76 -3.15 13.26 -2.11
N SER A 77 -2.73 14.52 -2.06
CA SER A 77 -3.44 15.57 -1.31
C SER A 77 -4.85 15.78 -1.85
N GLU A 78 -5.02 15.82 -3.17
CA GLU A 78 -6.34 15.97 -3.80
C GLU A 78 -7.23 14.74 -3.59
N VAL A 79 -6.70 13.53 -3.76
CA VAL A 79 -7.44 12.28 -3.51
C VAL A 79 -7.93 12.21 -2.06
N GLN A 80 -7.12 12.67 -1.10
CA GLN A 80 -7.50 12.70 0.32
C GLN A 80 -8.67 13.62 0.65
N LYS A 81 -8.99 14.61 -0.21
CA LYS A 81 -10.18 15.45 -0.06
C LYS A 81 -11.47 14.74 -0.45
N THR A 82 -11.37 13.54 -1.03
CA THR A 82 -12.55 12.77 -1.44
C THR A 82 -13.17 12.06 -0.24
N MET A 83 -14.49 12.20 -0.11
CA MET A 83 -15.29 11.72 1.00
C MET A 83 -16.51 10.94 0.50
N PHE A 84 -16.90 9.92 1.28
CA PHE A 84 -18.13 9.17 1.13
C PHE A 84 -18.98 9.39 2.37
N LEU A 85 -20.18 9.93 2.18
CA LEU A 85 -21.13 10.22 3.25
C LEU A 85 -22.30 9.25 3.10
N ILE A 86 -22.65 8.59 4.20
CA ILE A 86 -23.89 7.81 4.27
C ILE A 86 -24.87 8.61 5.13
N SER A 87 -26.00 8.96 4.52
CA SER A 87 -27.19 9.47 5.19
C SER A 87 -28.25 8.36 5.28
N GLU A 88 -29.40 8.63 5.91
CA GLU A 88 -30.48 7.64 6.08
C GLU A 88 -31.00 7.12 4.73
N ASP A 89 -31.10 7.99 3.73
CA ASP A 89 -31.74 7.65 2.45
C ASP A 89 -30.79 7.59 1.27
N ALA A 90 -29.54 8.02 1.42
CA ALA A 90 -28.62 8.18 0.30
C ALA A 90 -27.14 7.97 0.62
N ILE A 91 -26.41 7.58 -0.42
CA ILE A 91 -24.96 7.58 -0.48
C ILE A 91 -24.52 8.82 -1.27
N VAL A 92 -23.70 9.66 -0.64
CA VAL A 92 -23.12 10.86 -1.28
C VAL A 92 -21.62 10.68 -1.44
N PHE A 93 -21.16 10.78 -2.68
CA PHE A 93 -19.76 10.85 -3.05
C PHE A 93 -19.37 12.31 -3.32
N LYS A 94 -18.37 12.80 -2.58
CA LYS A 94 -17.83 14.15 -2.74
C LYS A 94 -16.35 14.07 -3.07
N ALA A 95 -15.98 14.47 -4.28
CA ALA A 95 -14.60 14.61 -4.73
C ALA A 95 -14.31 16.05 -5.17
N PRO A 96 -13.04 16.47 -5.32
CA PRO A 96 -12.71 17.75 -5.91
C PRO A 96 -13.41 17.95 -7.26
N GLY A 97 -14.29 18.97 -7.34
CA GLY A 97 -15.05 19.28 -8.55
C GLY A 97 -16.18 18.30 -8.92
N LYS A 98 -16.50 17.30 -8.09
CA LYS A 98 -17.57 16.33 -8.38
C LYS A 98 -18.39 16.00 -7.14
N LEU A 99 -19.71 16.14 -7.24
CA LEU A 99 -20.68 15.68 -6.23
C LEU A 99 -21.64 14.69 -6.90
N ARG A 100 -21.73 13.48 -6.37
CA ARG A 100 -22.71 12.47 -6.81
C ARG A 100 -23.51 11.99 -5.62
N GLN A 101 -24.80 11.84 -5.80
CA GLN A 101 -25.71 11.31 -4.80
C GLN A 101 -26.57 10.23 -5.45
N ILE A 102 -26.69 9.09 -4.77
CA ILE A 102 -27.56 7.97 -5.15
C ILE A 102 -28.43 7.66 -3.93
N PHE A 103 -29.75 7.69 -4.10
CA PHE A 103 -30.70 7.25 -3.08
C PHE A 103 -30.73 5.72 -3.02
N PHE A 104 -30.86 5.15 -1.84
CA PHE A 104 -30.93 3.70 -1.67
C PHE A 104 -32.13 3.07 -2.39
N SER A 105 -33.23 3.83 -2.53
CA SER A 105 -34.43 3.43 -3.29
C SER A 105 -34.15 3.14 -4.76
N ASP A 106 -33.17 3.85 -5.34
CA ASP A 106 -32.89 3.91 -6.77
C ASP A 106 -31.74 2.97 -7.17
N ILE A 107 -31.15 2.26 -6.21
CA ILE A 107 -30.06 1.33 -6.49
C ILE A 107 -30.62 0.14 -7.24
N THR A 108 -30.13 -0.06 -8.47
CA THR A 108 -30.50 -1.18 -9.35
C THR A 108 -29.49 -2.33 -9.27
N LEU A 109 -28.23 -2.02 -8.97
CA LEU A 109 -27.16 -3.01 -8.87
C LEU A 109 -26.14 -2.62 -7.80
N CYS A 110 -25.76 -3.57 -6.95
CA CYS A 110 -24.63 -3.45 -6.04
C CYS A 110 -23.72 -4.68 -6.24
N ARG A 111 -22.55 -4.48 -6.86
CA ARG A 111 -21.66 -5.60 -7.21
C ARG A 111 -20.25 -5.40 -6.68
N HIS A 112 -19.72 -6.45 -6.06
CA HIS A 112 -18.30 -6.54 -5.74
C HIS A 112 -17.49 -6.92 -6.99
N ILE A 113 -16.51 -6.10 -7.35
CA ILE A 113 -15.59 -6.33 -8.46
C ILE A 113 -14.18 -6.44 -7.91
N GLN A 114 -13.59 -7.61 -8.07
CA GLN A 114 -12.20 -7.90 -7.73
C GLN A 114 -11.38 -7.97 -9.01
N THR A 115 -10.42 -7.05 -9.17
CA THR A 115 -9.38 -7.13 -10.19
C THR A 115 -8.05 -7.48 -9.52
N PRO A 116 -7.01 -7.92 -10.27
CA PRO A 116 -5.72 -8.30 -9.69
C PRO A 116 -5.05 -7.17 -8.89
N PHE A 117 -5.37 -5.91 -9.21
CA PHE A 117 -4.73 -4.73 -8.63
C PHE A 117 -5.66 -3.92 -7.73
N THR A 118 -6.98 -4.02 -7.90
CA THR A 118 -7.95 -3.19 -7.18
C THR A 118 -9.21 -3.95 -6.84
N GLU A 119 -9.73 -3.73 -5.63
CA GLU A 119 -11.04 -4.21 -5.20
C GLU A 119 -11.97 -3.00 -4.99
N HIS A 120 -13.18 -3.09 -5.53
CA HIS A 120 -14.19 -2.05 -5.40
C HIS A 120 -15.60 -2.60 -5.41
N VAL A 121 -16.51 -1.87 -4.78
CA VAL A 121 -17.96 -2.09 -4.89
C VAL A 121 -18.50 -1.08 -5.89
N HIS A 122 -19.20 -1.57 -6.91
CA HIS A 122 -19.86 -0.74 -7.91
C HIS A 122 -21.35 -0.66 -7.60
N ILE A 123 -21.84 0.54 -7.32
CA ILE A 123 -23.25 0.83 -7.01
C ILE A 123 -23.82 1.61 -8.19
N VAL A 124 -24.90 1.08 -8.77
CA VAL A 124 -25.55 1.63 -9.97
C VAL A 124 -26.98 2.03 -9.64
N SER A 125 -27.37 3.17 -10.19
CA SER A 125 -28.74 3.66 -10.31
C SER A 125 -29.00 3.96 -11.80
N PRO A 126 -30.27 4.18 -12.23
CA PRO A 126 -30.59 4.39 -13.65
C PRO A 126 -29.78 5.51 -14.31
N GLU A 127 -29.44 6.56 -13.56
CA GLU A 127 -28.77 7.75 -14.09
C GLU A 127 -27.31 7.90 -13.65
N LYS A 128 -26.91 7.22 -12.56
CA LYS A 128 -25.63 7.47 -11.88
C LYS A 128 -24.99 6.19 -11.40
N SER A 129 -23.66 6.19 -11.37
CA SER A 129 -22.88 5.15 -10.68
C SER A 129 -21.88 5.76 -9.69
N ILE A 130 -21.68 5.04 -8.59
CA ILE A 130 -20.66 5.32 -7.58
C ILE A 130 -19.79 4.07 -7.43
N THR A 131 -18.47 4.28 -7.48
CA THR A 131 -17.48 3.25 -7.19
C THR A 131 -16.93 3.48 -5.79
N LEU A 132 -17.11 2.50 -4.91
CA LEU A 132 -16.55 2.50 -3.55
C LEU A 132 -15.30 1.62 -3.54
N PRO A 133 -14.09 2.20 -3.58
CA PRO A 133 -12.89 1.38 -3.54
C PRO A 133 -12.61 0.87 -2.11
N PHE A 134 -11.96 -0.28 -2.00
CA PHE A 134 -11.60 -0.87 -0.70
C PHE A 134 -10.48 -0.11 0.04
N SER A 135 -9.98 0.95 -0.60
CA SER A 135 -9.05 1.93 -0.05
C SER A 135 -9.70 2.95 0.90
N ILE A 136 -10.99 2.82 1.25
CA ILE A 136 -11.66 3.68 2.23
C ILE A 136 -11.31 3.28 3.67
N ASN A 137 -11.11 4.26 4.55
CA ASN A 137 -10.95 4.04 5.99
C ASN A 137 -12.30 3.68 6.61
N GLY A 138 -12.38 2.54 7.31
CA GLY A 138 -13.66 2.02 7.81
C GLY A 138 -14.52 1.32 6.74
N ILE A 139 -13.90 0.81 5.67
CA ILE A 139 -14.61 0.13 4.56
C ILE A 139 -15.57 -0.98 5.01
N TYR A 140 -15.20 -1.75 6.03
CA TYR A 140 -16.05 -2.80 6.59
C TYR A 140 -17.35 -2.22 7.16
N ASP A 141 -17.23 -1.16 7.97
CA ASP A 141 -18.39 -0.52 8.61
C ASP A 141 -19.25 0.21 7.56
N LEU A 142 -18.64 0.78 6.52
CA LEU A 142 -19.32 1.35 5.35
C LEU A 142 -20.19 0.29 4.64
N ILE A 143 -19.59 -0.86 4.30
CA ILE A 143 -20.27 -1.94 3.59
C ILE A 143 -21.40 -2.55 4.43
N LEU A 144 -21.17 -2.75 5.74
CA LEU A 144 -22.23 -3.20 6.65
C LEU A 144 -23.40 -2.21 6.69
N THR A 145 -23.11 -0.91 6.82
CA THR A 145 -24.15 0.13 6.85
C THR A 145 -24.96 0.14 5.55
N ILE A 146 -24.32 0.00 4.39
CA ILE A 146 -24.99 -0.07 3.08
C ILE A 146 -25.89 -1.31 2.99
N ASN A 147 -25.39 -2.47 3.42
CA ASN A 147 -26.16 -3.71 3.42
C ASN A 147 -27.39 -3.61 4.34
N GLU A 148 -27.23 -3.10 5.55
CA GLU A 148 -28.33 -2.89 6.51
C GLU A 148 -29.43 -1.99 5.93
N HIS A 149 -29.06 -0.88 5.27
CA HIS A 149 -30.02 0.04 4.66
C HIS A 149 -30.75 -0.59 3.48
N LEU A 150 -30.04 -1.31 2.60
CA LEU A 150 -30.66 -2.04 1.49
C LEU A 150 -31.63 -3.13 1.95
N ILE A 151 -31.32 -3.84 3.04
CA ILE A 151 -32.21 -4.83 3.64
C ILE A 151 -33.45 -4.15 4.22
N THR A 152 -33.28 -3.05 4.94
CA THR A 152 -34.38 -2.33 5.61
C THR A 152 -35.38 -1.75 4.60
N ILE A 153 -34.89 -1.31 3.44
CA ILE A 153 -35.72 -0.78 2.33
C ILE A 153 -36.33 -1.91 1.48
N GLY A 154 -36.03 -3.18 1.78
CA GLY A 154 -36.58 -4.34 1.06
C GLY A 154 -35.95 -4.57 -0.32
N ARG A 155 -34.78 -3.96 -0.61
CA ARG A 155 -34.01 -4.11 -1.84
C ARG A 155 -32.99 -5.26 -1.75
N THR A 156 -33.36 -6.35 -1.08
CA THR A 156 -32.51 -7.55 -0.91
C THR A 156 -32.19 -8.22 -2.24
N SER A 157 -33.07 -8.09 -3.25
CA SER A 157 -32.85 -8.61 -4.60
C SER A 157 -31.64 -7.99 -5.34
N VAL A 158 -31.18 -6.82 -4.88
CA VAL A 158 -30.02 -6.12 -5.45
C VAL A 158 -28.69 -6.68 -4.89
N LEU A 159 -28.77 -7.40 -3.77
CA LEU A 159 -27.65 -8.05 -3.09
C LEU A 159 -27.72 -9.55 -3.33
N GLU A 160 -27.03 -10.06 -4.36
CA GLU A 160 -26.89 -11.51 -4.48
C GLU A 160 -26.16 -12.05 -3.23
N GLU A 161 -26.75 -13.02 -2.53
CA GLU A 161 -26.28 -13.51 -1.22
C GLU A 161 -24.79 -13.93 -1.24
N LYS A 162 -24.36 -14.58 -2.33
CA LYS A 162 -22.95 -14.94 -2.56
C LYS A 162 -22.04 -13.72 -2.71
N THR A 163 -22.50 -12.66 -3.40
CA THR A 163 -21.73 -11.43 -3.59
C THR A 163 -21.64 -10.62 -2.30
N SER A 164 -22.72 -10.59 -1.50
CA SER A 164 -22.75 -9.90 -0.21
C SER A 164 -21.79 -10.54 0.79
N GLY A 165 -21.80 -11.88 0.92
CA GLY A 165 -20.84 -12.59 1.77
C GLY A 165 -19.38 -12.40 1.33
N ALA A 166 -19.11 -12.47 0.02
CA ALA A 166 -17.78 -12.22 -0.53
C ALA A 166 -17.33 -10.76 -0.30
N MET A 167 -18.25 -9.80 -0.40
CA MET A 167 -17.98 -8.38 -0.16
C MET A 167 -17.64 -8.11 1.32
N ILE A 168 -18.45 -8.63 2.26
CA ILE A 168 -18.23 -8.45 3.70
C ILE A 168 -16.92 -9.10 4.14
N SER A 169 -16.64 -10.33 3.67
CA SER A 169 -15.40 -11.04 4.00
C SER A 169 -14.16 -10.32 3.47
N ALA A 170 -14.19 -9.85 2.23
CA ALA A 170 -13.10 -9.04 1.66
C ALA A 170 -12.89 -7.74 2.45
N ALA A 171 -13.97 -7.06 2.84
CA ALA A 171 -13.90 -5.78 3.56
C ALA A 171 -13.31 -5.95 4.96
N CYS A 172 -13.68 -7.05 5.62
CA CYS A 172 -13.13 -7.43 6.90
C CYS A 172 -11.63 -7.80 6.80
N LEU A 173 -11.23 -8.58 5.78
CA LEU A 173 -9.81 -8.89 5.53
C LEU A 173 -9.00 -7.60 5.32
N ARG A 174 -9.55 -6.64 4.57
CA ARG A 174 -8.91 -5.33 4.34
C ARG A 174 -8.83 -4.49 5.61
N LYS A 175 -9.85 -4.51 6.49
CA LYS A 175 -9.83 -3.84 7.81
C LYS A 175 -8.64 -4.31 8.64
N PHE A 176 -8.45 -5.63 8.74
CA PHE A 176 -7.32 -6.20 9.47
C PHE A 176 -5.97 -5.91 8.81
N ALA A 177 -5.87 -6.05 7.49
CA ALA A 177 -4.65 -5.72 6.75
C ALA A 177 -4.23 -4.26 6.97
N TYR A 178 -5.16 -3.32 6.84
CA TYR A 178 -4.88 -1.90 7.05
C TYR A 178 -4.40 -1.58 8.48
N GLN A 179 -4.99 -2.20 9.49
CA GLN A 179 -4.53 -2.01 10.88
C GLN A 179 -3.10 -2.52 11.09
N ARG A 180 -2.73 -3.65 10.48
CA ARG A 180 -1.36 -4.18 10.53
C ARG A 180 -0.38 -3.27 9.77
N GLU A 181 -0.73 -2.88 8.55
CA GLU A 181 0.05 -1.94 7.74
C GLU A 181 0.37 -0.65 8.52
N LYS A 182 -0.65 -0.06 9.17
CA LYS A 182 -0.48 1.16 9.97
C LYS A 182 0.49 0.97 11.14
N LYS A 183 0.45 -0.17 11.82
CA LYS A 183 1.35 -0.50 12.94
C LYS A 183 2.77 -0.83 12.46
N ALA A 184 2.90 -1.46 11.30
CA ALA A 184 4.18 -1.90 10.75
C ALA A 184 4.98 -0.79 10.09
N PHE A 185 4.35 0.31 9.65
CA PHE A 185 5.02 1.36 8.87
C PHE A 185 6.27 1.95 9.55
N MET A 186 6.15 2.48 10.78
CA MET A 186 7.30 3.10 11.45
C MET A 186 8.39 2.07 11.81
N PRO A 187 8.06 0.89 12.37
CA PRO A 187 9.04 -0.17 12.58
C PRO A 187 9.75 -0.60 11.29
N LEU A 188 9.04 -0.65 10.16
CA LEU A 188 9.61 -1.01 8.87
C LEU A 188 10.61 0.04 8.39
N VAL A 189 10.26 1.33 8.47
CA VAL A 189 11.19 2.42 8.11
C VAL A 189 12.42 2.39 9.01
N ALA A 190 12.23 2.23 10.32
CA ALA A 190 13.33 2.18 11.28
C ALA A 190 14.25 0.98 11.04
N SER A 191 13.69 -0.21 10.80
CA SER A 191 14.48 -1.43 10.54
C SER A 191 15.22 -1.36 9.21
N THR A 192 14.61 -0.79 8.16
CA THR A 192 15.28 -0.51 6.89
C THR A 192 16.48 0.41 7.06
N LEU A 193 16.31 1.55 7.73
CA LEU A 193 17.42 2.49 7.95
C LEU A 193 18.53 1.87 8.79
N LEU A 194 18.17 1.15 9.86
CA LEU A 194 19.13 0.49 10.74
C LEU A 194 19.92 -0.59 10.00
N LEU A 195 19.23 -1.46 9.25
CA LEU A 195 19.88 -2.53 8.50
C LEU A 195 20.82 -1.95 7.44
N THR A 196 20.38 -0.94 6.68
CA THR A 196 21.24 -0.28 5.69
C THR A 196 22.47 0.35 6.34
N ALA A 197 22.34 1.04 7.47
CA ALA A 197 23.47 1.65 8.18
C ALA A 197 24.47 0.61 8.70
N ILE A 198 23.98 -0.48 9.31
CA ILE A 198 24.81 -1.59 9.77
C ILE A 198 25.54 -2.24 8.59
N SER A 199 24.85 -2.47 7.48
CA SER A 199 25.44 -3.08 6.29
C SER A 199 26.52 -2.22 5.64
N ILE A 200 26.32 -0.89 5.59
CA ILE A 200 27.36 0.04 5.14
C ILE A 200 28.57 -0.02 6.08
N PHE A 201 28.34 -0.02 7.39
CA PHE A 201 29.41 -0.13 8.39
C PHE A 201 30.20 -1.43 8.22
N ILE A 202 29.53 -2.58 8.08
CA ILE A 202 30.18 -3.89 7.87
C ILE A 202 30.99 -3.87 6.56
N ALA A 203 30.39 -3.43 5.46
CA ALA A 203 31.05 -3.42 4.16
C ALA A 203 32.29 -2.49 4.14
N TYR A 204 32.23 -1.35 4.83
CA TYR A 204 33.34 -0.40 4.91
C TYR A 204 34.41 -0.80 5.92
N ARG A 205 34.04 -1.21 7.14
CA ARG A 205 34.98 -1.46 8.25
C ARG A 205 35.48 -2.89 8.34
N ILE A 206 34.65 -3.86 7.98
CA ILE A 206 34.98 -5.28 8.16
C ILE A 206 35.43 -5.90 6.84
N TRP A 207 34.74 -5.59 5.76
CA TRP A 207 35.09 -6.12 4.43
C TRP A 207 36.05 -5.23 3.65
N GLU A 208 36.30 -3.99 4.13
CA GLU A 208 37.21 -3.02 3.52
C GLU A 208 36.93 -2.82 2.02
N LEU A 209 35.66 -2.86 1.63
CA LEU A 209 35.26 -2.79 0.24
C LEU A 209 35.40 -1.37 -0.31
N ALA A 210 35.61 -1.28 -1.62
CA ALA A 210 35.51 -0.03 -2.35
C ALA A 210 34.05 0.51 -2.33
N LEU A 211 33.90 1.79 -2.66
CA LEU A 211 32.61 2.51 -2.59
C LEU A 211 31.50 1.83 -3.42
N ILE A 212 31.83 1.33 -4.62
CA ILE A 212 30.85 0.72 -5.53
C ILE A 212 30.24 -0.57 -4.94
N PRO A 213 31.02 -1.56 -4.46
CA PRO A 213 30.47 -2.71 -3.75
C PRO A 213 29.67 -2.35 -2.48
N ILE A 214 30.13 -1.39 -1.67
CA ILE A 214 29.38 -0.92 -0.48
C ILE A 214 28.00 -0.42 -0.90
N PHE A 215 27.96 0.33 -1.99
CA PHE A 215 26.73 0.88 -2.54
C PHE A 215 25.78 -0.21 -3.04
N MET A 216 26.26 -1.16 -3.85
CA MET A 216 25.46 -2.29 -4.31
C MET A 216 24.90 -3.10 -3.14
N TRP A 217 25.72 -3.35 -2.12
CA TRP A 217 25.29 -4.04 -0.90
C TRP A 217 24.21 -3.27 -0.14
N SER A 218 24.35 -1.95 -0.01
CA SER A 218 23.38 -1.09 0.68
C SER A 218 21.99 -1.10 0.02
N VAL A 219 21.93 -1.18 -1.32
CA VAL A 219 20.68 -1.27 -2.09
C VAL A 219 19.97 -2.59 -1.76
N ILE A 220 20.70 -3.70 -1.78
CA ILE A 220 20.16 -5.02 -1.43
C ILE A 220 19.60 -4.99 -0.01
N CYS A 221 20.36 -4.43 0.95
CA CYS A 221 19.96 -4.33 2.34
C CYS A 221 18.71 -3.45 2.56
N PHE A 222 18.56 -2.39 1.77
CA PHE A 222 17.39 -1.53 1.83
C PHE A 222 16.09 -2.28 1.46
N ILE A 223 16.17 -3.21 0.51
CA ILE A 223 15.01 -3.94 -0.04
C ILE A 223 14.63 -5.14 0.85
N VAL A 224 15.56 -5.69 1.65
CA VAL A 224 15.31 -6.89 2.48
C VAL A 224 14.12 -6.73 3.45
N PRO A 225 14.02 -5.68 4.29
CA PRO A 225 12.91 -5.55 5.23
C PRO A 225 11.57 -5.35 4.52
N LEU A 226 11.58 -4.67 3.37
CA LEU A 226 10.39 -4.51 2.53
C LEU A 226 9.89 -5.87 2.04
N ASN A 227 10.77 -6.69 1.45
CA ASN A 227 10.41 -8.02 0.97
C ASN A 227 9.95 -8.93 2.11
N THR A 228 10.61 -8.84 3.27
CA THR A 228 10.22 -9.57 4.49
C THR A 228 8.78 -9.24 4.87
N PHE A 229 8.43 -7.96 4.90
CA PHE A 229 7.08 -7.50 5.22
C PHE A 229 6.06 -7.98 4.18
N MET A 230 6.34 -7.79 2.88
CA MET A 230 5.44 -8.17 1.79
C MET A 230 5.16 -9.68 1.78
N PHE A 231 6.20 -10.50 2.03
CA PHE A 231 6.07 -11.95 2.10
C PHE A 231 5.25 -12.39 3.32
N ALA A 232 5.52 -11.82 4.49
CA ALA A 232 4.76 -12.11 5.71
C ALA A 232 3.27 -11.78 5.51
N GLU A 233 2.99 -10.61 4.97
CA GLU A 233 1.63 -10.16 4.68
C GLU A 233 0.90 -11.06 3.67
N TYR A 234 1.59 -11.52 2.63
CA TYR A 234 1.04 -12.49 1.68
C TYR A 234 0.63 -13.80 2.38
N LEU A 235 1.47 -14.34 3.26
CA LEU A 235 1.17 -15.54 4.03
C LEU A 235 0.00 -15.33 5.00
N ILE A 236 -0.01 -14.21 5.72
CA ILE A 236 -1.09 -13.86 6.65
C ILE A 236 -2.42 -13.76 5.91
N ASN A 237 -2.47 -13.02 4.81
CA ASN A 237 -3.71 -12.85 4.03
C ASN A 237 -4.17 -14.17 3.43
N LYS A 238 -3.25 -15.04 2.98
CA LYS A 238 -3.60 -16.39 2.50
C LYS A 238 -4.20 -17.28 3.59
N GLN A 239 -3.70 -17.20 4.82
CA GLN A 239 -4.23 -17.97 5.97
C GLN A 239 -5.55 -17.39 6.48
N VAL A 240 -5.63 -16.07 6.60
CA VAL A 240 -6.83 -15.36 7.05
C VAL A 240 -8.00 -15.52 6.07
N LYS A 241 -7.74 -15.51 4.76
CA LYS A 241 -8.77 -15.74 3.74
C LYS A 241 -9.46 -17.10 3.90
N LYS A 242 -8.76 -18.13 4.38
CA LYS A 242 -9.35 -19.46 4.62
C LYS A 242 -10.29 -19.51 5.82
N LEU A 243 -10.24 -18.52 6.70
CA LEU A 243 -10.90 -18.52 8.00
C LEU A 243 -12.12 -17.56 8.04
N GLU A 244 -12.44 -16.93 6.91
CA GLU A 244 -13.70 -16.20 6.63
C GLU A 244 -14.21 -15.25 7.72
N CYS A 245 -13.34 -14.44 8.34
CA CYS A 245 -13.72 -13.46 9.38
C CYS A 245 -14.48 -14.01 10.60
N ARG A 246 -14.49 -15.34 10.79
CA ARG A 246 -15.11 -16.01 11.95
C ARG A 246 -14.20 -16.03 13.18
N ILE A 247 -12.99 -15.50 13.06
CA ILE A 247 -11.98 -15.58 14.10
C ILE A 247 -11.95 -14.31 14.94
N ASN A 248 -11.72 -14.48 16.24
CA ASN A 248 -11.49 -13.39 17.16
C ASN A 248 -10.18 -12.65 16.82
N ASP A 249 -10.12 -11.35 17.15
CA ASP A 249 -8.98 -10.45 16.95
C ASP A 249 -7.67 -11.03 17.53
N GLN A 250 -7.75 -11.76 18.64
CA GLN A 250 -6.60 -12.41 19.28
C GLN A 250 -5.96 -13.49 18.39
N THR A 251 -6.77 -14.29 17.69
CA THR A 251 -6.27 -15.33 16.80
C THR A 251 -5.66 -14.71 15.54
N HIS A 252 -6.25 -13.63 15.02
CA HIS A 252 -5.64 -12.85 13.93
C HIS A 252 -4.27 -12.30 14.34
N ALA A 253 -4.14 -11.76 15.55
CA ALA A 253 -2.87 -11.26 16.06
C ALA A 253 -1.80 -12.37 16.18
N LYS A 254 -2.19 -13.55 16.70
CA LYS A 254 -1.28 -14.70 16.82
C LYS A 254 -0.80 -15.23 15.46
N ILE A 255 -1.71 -15.34 14.49
CA ILE A 255 -1.37 -15.71 13.11
C ILE A 255 -0.39 -14.70 12.52
N ALA A 256 -0.66 -13.40 12.69
CA ALA A 256 0.23 -12.36 12.20
C ALA A 256 1.62 -12.44 12.81
N GLN A 257 1.71 -12.55 14.15
CA GLN A 257 2.96 -12.65 14.87
C GLN A 257 3.81 -13.82 14.40
N ASN A 258 3.23 -15.02 14.28
CA ASN A 258 3.96 -16.21 13.85
C ASN A 258 4.52 -16.06 12.42
N ASN A 259 3.72 -15.52 11.49
CA ASN A 259 4.17 -15.33 10.11
C ASN A 259 5.22 -14.22 9.98
N TYR A 260 5.15 -13.15 10.78
CA TYR A 260 6.20 -12.13 10.81
C TYR A 260 7.51 -12.68 11.35
N ILE A 261 7.48 -13.46 12.45
CA ILE A 261 8.68 -14.11 13.01
C ILE A 261 9.29 -15.07 11.99
N PHE A 262 8.46 -15.94 11.40
CA PHE A 262 8.91 -16.89 10.39
C PHE A 262 9.56 -16.20 9.19
N SER A 263 8.89 -15.18 8.63
CA SER A 263 9.41 -14.43 7.48
C SER A 263 10.69 -13.68 7.84
N GLY A 264 10.77 -13.11 9.06
CA GLY A 264 11.96 -12.45 9.58
C GLY A 264 13.16 -13.40 9.64
N ILE A 265 12.99 -14.59 10.22
CA ILE A 265 14.06 -15.61 10.29
C ILE A 265 14.50 -16.04 8.89
N LEU A 266 13.55 -16.30 8.00
CA LEU A 266 13.82 -16.73 6.62
C LEU A 266 14.63 -15.68 5.86
N PHE A 267 14.15 -14.43 5.83
CA PHE A 267 14.82 -13.35 5.10
C PHE A 267 16.13 -12.91 5.76
N PHE A 268 16.26 -13.02 7.09
CA PHE A 268 17.53 -12.79 7.76
C PHE A 268 18.58 -13.84 7.37
N THR A 269 18.18 -15.11 7.30
CA THR A 269 19.06 -16.19 6.83
C THR A 269 19.48 -15.98 5.38
N LEU A 270 18.52 -15.63 4.50
CA LEU A 270 18.80 -15.29 3.11
C LEU A 270 19.74 -14.08 2.99
N TYR A 271 19.56 -13.06 3.83
CA TYR A 271 20.43 -11.90 3.91
C TYR A 271 21.87 -12.28 4.28
N LEU A 272 22.06 -13.14 5.29
CA LEU A 272 23.39 -13.61 5.67
C LEU A 272 24.06 -14.41 4.54
N CYS A 273 23.33 -15.33 3.91
CA CYS A 273 23.82 -16.08 2.75
C CYS A 273 24.18 -15.16 1.58
N ALA A 274 23.33 -14.18 1.27
CA ALA A 274 23.59 -13.19 0.24
C ALA A 274 24.86 -12.38 0.54
N GLY A 275 25.10 -12.03 1.81
CA GLY A 275 26.30 -11.30 2.22
C GLY A 275 27.58 -12.12 2.05
N LEU A 276 27.54 -13.40 2.44
CA LEU A 276 28.67 -14.32 2.21
C LEU A 276 28.96 -14.46 0.71
N VAL A 277 27.94 -14.73 -0.10
CA VAL A 277 28.09 -14.88 -1.56
C VAL A 277 28.61 -13.58 -2.19
N PHE A 278 28.06 -12.43 -1.81
CA PHE A 278 28.51 -11.13 -2.28
C PHE A 278 29.99 -10.89 -1.98
N ARG A 279 30.45 -11.26 -0.79
CA ARG A 279 31.86 -11.17 -0.40
C ARG A 279 32.76 -12.17 -1.13
N PHE A 280 32.28 -13.35 -1.49
CA PHE A 280 33.06 -14.31 -2.26
C PHE A 280 33.23 -13.90 -3.73
N ILE A 281 32.27 -13.15 -4.29
CA ILE A 281 32.29 -12.69 -5.68
C ILE A 281 33.19 -11.44 -5.86
N ILE A 282 33.36 -10.62 -4.82
CA ILE A 282 34.07 -9.33 -4.84
C ILE A 282 35.32 -9.36 -3.95
#